data_AF-A0A392PQK2-F1
#
_entry.id   AF-A0A392PQK2-F1
#
_cell.length_a   1.000
_cell.length_b   1.000
_cell.length_c   1.000
_cell.angle_alpha   90.00
_cell.angle_beta   90.00
_cell.angle_gamma   90.00
#
_symmetry.space_group_name_H-M   'P 1'
#
loop_
_entity.id
_entity.type
_entity.pdbx_description
1 polymer ?
#
loop_
_entity_poly.entity_id
_entity_poly.type
_entity_poly.pdbx_seq_one_letter_code
_entity_poly.pdbx_strand_id
1 'polypeptide(L)' 'MAVKSLTSQQLVRIHQSKFDDPSGHCLSPVGEYNLRLGIIKELHPDMVATYSGSAQVFEGHPFIVEAGVSVGGKDVKQ' A
#
# COMPACT_ATOMS: atom_id res chain seq x y z
N MET A 1 -25.54 -27.20 10.08
CA MET A 1 -25.32 -26.45 11.35
C MET A 1 -25.55 -24.98 11.04
N ALA A 2 -26.36 -24.26 11.83
CA ALA A 2 -26.61 -22.84 11.57
C ALA A 2 -25.43 -22.01 12.10
N VAL A 3 -25.01 -20.96 11.39
CA VAL A 3 -23.91 -20.07 11.85
C VAL A 3 -24.20 -19.50 13.24
N LYS A 4 -25.47 -19.23 13.53
CA LYS A 4 -25.94 -18.70 14.82
C LYS A 4 -25.81 -19.69 15.99
N SER A 5 -25.53 -20.97 15.74
CA SER A 5 -25.43 -22.01 16.78
C SER A 5 -23.99 -22.45 17.09
N LEU A 6 -22.98 -21.65 16.71
CA LEU A 6 -21.58 -21.95 16.97
C LEU A 6 -21.21 -21.69 18.44
N THR A 7 -20.47 -22.62 19.03
CA THR A 7 -19.89 -22.46 20.37
C THR A 7 -18.65 -21.57 20.34
N SER A 8 -18.27 -20.96 21.47
CA SER A 8 -17.07 -20.14 21.58
C SER A 8 -15.79 -20.90 21.18
N GLN A 9 -15.72 -22.19 21.50
CA GLN A 9 -14.59 -23.06 21.12
C GLN A 9 -14.48 -23.22 19.59
N GLN A 10 -15.61 -23.31 18.88
CA GLN A 10 -15.64 -23.37 17.43
C GLN A 10 -15.24 -22.02 16.81
N LEU A 11 -15.67 -20.90 17.39
CA LEU A 11 -15.29 -19.56 16.92
C LEU A 11 -13.78 -19.31 17.03
N VAL A 12 -13.16 -19.70 18.15
CA VAL A 12 -11.70 -19.58 18.33
C VAL A 12 -10.96 -20.41 17.28
N ARG A 13 -11.41 -21.63 16.98
CA ARG A 13 -10.79 -22.46 15.93
C ARG A 13 -10.88 -21.83 14.55
N ILE A 14 -12.02 -21.20 14.21
CA ILE A 14 -12.17 -20.46 12.96
C ILE A 14 -11.23 -19.25 12.93
N HIS A 15 -11.17 -18.48 14.01
CA HIS A 15 -10.28 -17.31 14.09
C HIS A 15 -8.79 -17.67 13.96
N GLN A 16 -8.38 -18.84 14.44
CA GLN A 16 -7.00 -19.32 14.32
C GLN A 16 -6.66 -19.88 12.93
N SER A 17 -7.65 -20.07 12.06
CA SER A 17 -7.39 -20.54 10.70
C SER A 17 -6.64 -19.50 9.88
N LYS A 18 -5.68 -19.97 9.08
CA LYS A 18 -4.91 -19.14 8.16
C LYS A 18 -5.59 -19.16 6.80
N PHE A 19 -5.81 -17.98 6.25
CA PHE A 19 -6.26 -17.76 4.89
C PHE A 19 -5.11 -17.21 4.06
N ASP A 20 -5.22 -17.34 2.74
CA ASP A 20 -4.30 -16.66 1.84
C ASP A 20 -4.41 -15.14 2.00
N ASP A 21 -3.31 -14.46 1.74
CA ASP A 21 -3.25 -13.01 1.79
C ASP A 21 -4.29 -12.39 0.82
N PRO A 22 -5.10 -11.42 1.29
CA PRO A 22 -6.05 -10.74 0.42
C PRO A 22 -5.33 -10.02 -0.73
N SER A 23 -6.01 -9.99 -1.87
CA SER A 23 -5.50 -9.27 -3.05
C SER A 23 -5.39 -7.77 -2.79
N GLY A 24 -4.34 -7.16 -3.34
CA GLY A 24 -4.17 -5.71 -3.39
C GLY A 24 -5.06 -4.99 -4.42
N HIS A 25 -5.91 -5.68 -5.19
CA HIS A 25 -6.77 -5.04 -6.20
C HIS A 25 -7.79 -4.03 -5.63
N CYS A 26 -8.05 -4.06 -4.33
CA CYS A 26 -8.87 -3.06 -3.66
C CYS A 26 -8.12 -1.74 -3.39
N LEU A 27 -6.82 -1.68 -3.66
CA LEU A 27 -5.97 -0.52 -3.46
C LEU A 27 -5.90 0.34 -4.73
N SER A 28 -5.70 1.63 -4.52
CA SER A 28 -5.59 2.64 -5.59
C SER A 28 -4.30 3.45 -5.39
N PRO A 29 -3.12 2.89 -5.73
CA PRO A 29 -1.86 3.62 -5.61
C PRO A 29 -1.81 4.82 -6.56
N VAL A 30 -0.96 5.79 -6.26
CA VAL A 30 -0.66 6.91 -7.16
C VAL A 30 -0.03 6.39 -8.45
N GLY A 31 0.86 5.40 -8.31
CA GLY A 31 1.64 4.80 -9.38
C GLY A 31 2.95 5.55 -9.62
N GLU A 32 4.02 4.78 -9.85
CA GLU A 32 5.39 5.29 -9.96
C GLU A 32 5.56 6.41 -11.00
N TYR A 33 4.89 6.27 -12.16
CA TYR A 33 4.93 7.25 -13.24
C TYR A 33 4.24 8.57 -12.87
N ASN A 34 3.03 8.51 -12.30
CA ASN A 34 2.28 9.71 -11.93
C ASN A 34 2.94 10.43 -10.75
N LEU A 35 3.46 9.68 -9.78
CA LEU A 35 4.24 10.23 -8.67
C LEU A 35 5.46 11.00 -9.20
N ARG A 36 6.17 10.44 -10.18
CA ARG A 36 7.31 11.10 -10.84
C ARG A 36 6.91 12.39 -11.54
N LEU A 37 5.82 12.37 -12.31
CA LEU A 37 5.33 13.56 -13.01
C LEU A 37 4.95 14.68 -12.04
N GLY A 38 4.27 14.34 -10.94
CA GLY A 38 3.91 15.31 -9.89
C GLY A 38 5.15 15.97 -9.29
N ILE A 39 6.16 15.18 -8.92
CA ILE A 39 7.42 15.71 -8.36
C ILE A 39 8.14 16.64 -9.35
N ILE A 40 8.23 16.25 -10.63
CA ILE A 40 8.88 17.07 -11.66
C ILE A 40 8.14 18.40 -11.85
N LYS A 41 6.81 18.35 -11.93
CA LYS A 41 5.96 19.51 -12.19
C LYS A 41 6.03 20.54 -11.05
N GLU A 42 6.06 20.08 -9.81
CA GLU A 42 5.94 20.97 -8.65
C GLU A 42 7.31 21.43 -8.12
N LEU A 43 8.37 20.62 -8.24
CA LEU A 43 9.67 20.93 -7.62
C LEU A 43 10.80 21.25 -8.60
N HIS A 44 10.62 20.99 -9.90
CA HIS A 44 11.62 21.17 -10.95
C HIS A 44 13.04 20.66 -10.57
N PRO A 45 13.20 19.41 -10.08
CA PRO A 45 14.48 18.89 -9.61
C PRO A 45 15.41 18.51 -10.77
N ASP A 46 16.71 18.41 -10.49
CA ASP A 46 17.70 17.93 -11.47
C ASP A 46 17.61 16.41 -11.65
N MET A 47 17.27 15.69 -10.57
CA MET A 47 17.10 14.25 -10.57
C MET A 47 15.87 13.85 -9.75
N VAL A 48 15.18 12.80 -10.20
CA VAL A 48 14.06 12.18 -9.49
C VAL A 48 14.11 10.67 -9.64
N ALA A 49 13.88 9.96 -8.54
CA ALA A 49 13.63 8.54 -8.49
C ALA A 49 12.31 8.29 -7.76
N THR A 50 11.48 7.40 -8.29
CA THR A 50 10.24 6.97 -7.66
C THR A 50 10.17 5.46 -7.64
N TYR A 51 9.42 4.90 -6.70
CA TYR A 51 9.18 3.47 -6.59
C TYR A 51 7.78 3.20 -6.05
N SER A 52 7.10 2.22 -6.64
CA SER A 52 5.85 1.65 -6.12
C SER A 52 6.05 0.16 -5.85
N GLY A 53 5.93 -0.24 -4.59
CA GLY A 53 6.14 -1.63 -4.17
C GLY A 53 4.99 -2.56 -4.59
N SER A 54 5.24 -3.87 -4.53
CA SER A 54 4.16 -4.86 -4.59
C SER A 54 3.24 -4.74 -3.36
N ALA A 55 1.96 -5.08 -3.52
CA ALA A 55 1.05 -5.17 -2.39
C ALA A 55 1.57 -6.17 -1.34
N GLN A 56 1.46 -5.78 -0.07
CA GLN A 56 1.77 -6.59 1.10
C GLN A 56 0.55 -6.63 2.01
N VAL A 57 0.52 -7.53 2.99
CA VAL A 57 -0.61 -7.67 3.92
C VAL A 57 -0.12 -7.53 5.35
N PHE A 58 -0.82 -6.72 6.14
CA PHE A 58 -0.66 -6.64 7.58
C PHE A 58 -2.01 -6.86 8.25
N GLU A 59 -2.10 -7.86 9.13
CA GLU A 59 -3.33 -8.21 9.88
C GLU A 59 -4.60 -8.36 9.00
N GLY A 60 -4.46 -8.90 7.78
CA GLY A 60 -5.58 -9.08 6.85
C GLY A 60 -5.95 -7.82 6.07
N HIS A 61 -5.16 -6.75 6.17
CA HIS A 61 -5.32 -5.52 5.41
C HIS A 61 -4.20 -5.40 4.37
N PRO A 62 -4.53 -5.42 3.06
CA PRO A 62 -3.52 -5.19 2.04
C PRO A 62 -3.09 -3.71 2.05
N PHE A 63 -1.83 -3.45 1.76
CA PHE A 63 -1.25 -2.13 1.62
C PHE A 63 -0.15 -2.11 0.54
N ILE A 64 0.13 -0.93 -0.01
CA ILE A 64 1.24 -0.67 -0.93
C ILE A 64 2.02 0.52 -0.37
N VAL A 65 3.35 0.48 -0.48
CA VAL A 65 4.22 1.59 -0.12
C VAL A 65 4.77 2.22 -1.39
N GLU A 66 4.64 3.53 -1.49
CA GLU A 66 5.20 4.33 -2.58
C GLU A 66 6.14 5.38 -2.02
N ALA A 67 7.26 5.60 -2.71
CA ALA A 67 8.27 6.55 -2.30
C ALA A 67 8.83 7.31 -3.50
N GLY A 68 9.21 8.57 -3.26
CA GLY A 68 9.88 9.41 -4.24
C GLY A 68 11.01 10.19 -3.59
N VAL A 69 12.14 10.31 -4.29
CA VAL A 69 13.29 11.10 -3.89
C VAL A 69 13.65 12.03 -5.05
N SER A 70 13.76 13.32 -4.77
CA SER A 70 14.23 14.33 -5.71
C SER A 70 15.46 15.03 -5.18
N VAL A 71 16.40 15.37 -6.06
CA VAL A 71 17.64 16.06 -5.73
C VAL A 71 17.80 17.28 -6.64
N GLY A 72 18.23 18.40 -6.06
CA GLY A 72 18.40 19.67 -6.75
C GLY A 72 17.07 20.40 -7.01
N GLY A 73 17.10 21.35 -7.95
CA GLY A 73 15.95 22.15 -8.34
C GLY A 73 16.01 23.62 -7.92
N LYS A 74 15.21 24.44 -8.60
CA LYS A 74 15.28 25.91 -8.52
C LYS A 74 14.29 26.52 -7.51
N ASP A 75 13.21 25.81 -7.21
CA ASP A 75 12.05 26.33 -6.46
C ASP A 75 11.87 25.69 -5.07
N VAL A 76 12.84 24.89 -4.60
CA VAL A 76 12.79 24.32 -3.26
C VAL A 76 13.03 25.44 -2.25
N LYS A 77 11.95 25.89 -1.59
CA LYS A 77 12.06 26.79 -0.44
C LYS A 77 12.86 26.08 0.66
N GLN A 78 13.94 26.71 1.10
CA GLN A 78 14.65 26.32 2.32
C GLN A 78 13.75 26.48 3.55
#